data_AF-A0A8I1SSY6-F1
#
_entry.id   AF-A0A8I1SSY6-F1
#
_cell.length_a   1.000
_cell.length_b   1.000
_cell.length_c   1.000
_cell.angle_alpha   90.00
_cell.angle_beta   90.00
_cell.angle_gamma   90.00
#
_symmetry.space_group_name_H-M   'P 1'
#
loop_
_entity.id
_entity.type
_entity.pdbx_description
1 polymer ?
#
loop_
_entity_poly.entity_id
_entity_poly.type
_entity_poly.pdbx_seq_one_letter_code
_entity_poly.pdbx_strand_id
1 'polypeptide(L)'
;MTIEGGWVRAVPPGYVNTAAYLTIKNPGASAVRLTGAAASVAESVDPMITTEKKVNGQTVMGMEFVKDLTIPPKGQLVLEPGGDHLMLMGLKKRLNEGDKVTLILNIEPGTSRLEITLPVSKQPPTK
;
A
#
# COMPACT_ATOMS: atom_id res chain seq x y z
N MET A 1 -12.54 6.82 -9.17
CA MET A 1 -11.44 6.80 -8.17
C MET A 1 -10.23 7.42 -8.80
N THR A 2 -9.44 8.12 -8.00
CA THR A 2 -8.19 8.74 -8.48
C THR A 2 -7.07 8.40 -7.50
N ILE A 3 -5.87 8.20 -8.04
CA ILE A 3 -4.67 7.91 -7.28
C ILE A 3 -3.81 9.16 -7.32
N GLU A 4 -3.36 9.59 -6.15
CA GLU A 4 -2.47 10.73 -6.02
C GLU A 4 -1.09 10.28 -5.56
N GLY A 5 -0.11 10.56 -6.43
CA GLY A 5 1.27 10.18 -6.23
C GLY A 5 1.43 8.68 -6.03
N GLY A 6 2.32 8.35 -5.10
CA GLY A 6 2.62 6.98 -4.72
C GLY A 6 3.98 6.51 -5.22
N TRP A 7 4.55 5.59 -4.48
CA TRP A 7 5.86 5.02 -4.72
C TRP A 7 5.99 3.67 -4.00
N VAL A 8 6.89 2.84 -4.50
CA VAL A 8 7.27 1.59 -3.84
C VAL A 8 8.63 1.80 -3.20
N ARG A 9 8.79 1.32 -1.96
CA ARG A 9 10.06 1.43 -1.26
C ARG A 9 11.10 0.52 -1.91
N ALA A 10 12.26 1.09 -2.24
CA ALA A 10 13.42 0.31 -2.64
C ALA A 10 13.94 -0.46 -1.42
N VAL A 11 14.28 -1.73 -1.60
CA VAL A 11 14.80 -2.58 -0.53
C VAL A 11 16.23 -3.02 -0.81
N PRO A 12 17.08 -3.15 0.22
CA PRO A 12 18.45 -3.64 0.04
C PRO A 12 18.49 -5.08 -0.51
N PRO A 13 19.64 -5.49 -1.07
CA PRO A 13 19.91 -6.89 -1.39
C PRO A 13 19.58 -7.86 -0.24
N GLY A 14 18.82 -8.92 -0.53
CA GLY A 14 18.48 -9.96 0.44
C GLY A 14 17.11 -9.79 1.12
N TYR A 15 16.47 -8.62 0.95
CA TYR A 15 15.10 -8.42 1.39
C TYR A 15 14.12 -8.87 0.31
N VAL A 16 13.17 -9.73 0.72
CA VAL A 16 12.15 -10.30 -0.16
C VAL A 16 10.80 -9.61 -0.02
N ASN A 17 10.66 -8.64 0.88
CA ASN A 17 9.40 -7.92 1.10
C ASN A 17 9.64 -6.41 1.06
N THR A 18 8.69 -5.65 0.53
CA THR A 18 8.72 -4.18 0.51
C THR A 18 7.34 -3.59 0.79
N ALA A 19 7.26 -2.27 0.97
CA ALA A 19 6.01 -1.54 1.14
C ALA A 19 5.75 -0.59 -0.04
N ALA A 20 4.48 -0.45 -0.41
CA ALA A 20 4.00 0.57 -1.32
C ALA A 20 3.12 1.58 -0.60
N TYR A 21 3.30 2.84 -0.98
CA TYR A 21 2.66 4.01 -0.41
C TYR A 21 1.97 4.77 -1.54
N LEU A 22 0.75 5.25 -1.30
CA LEU A 22 -0.05 6.00 -2.27
C LEU A 22 -1.29 6.58 -1.59
N THR A 23 -1.94 7.56 -2.21
CA THR A 23 -3.24 8.06 -1.75
C THR A 23 -4.34 7.68 -2.72
N ILE A 24 -5.39 7.04 -2.21
CA ILE A 24 -6.56 6.65 -2.98
C ILE A 24 -7.73 7.57 -2.63
N LYS A 25 -8.23 8.33 -3.60
CA LYS A 25 -9.41 9.18 -3.43
C LYS A 25 -10.65 8.49 -4.01
N ASN A 26 -11.69 8.43 -3.20
CA ASN A 26 -13.01 7.93 -3.57
C ASN A 26 -13.98 9.11 -3.78
N PRO A 27 -14.22 9.56 -5.03
CA PRO A 27 -15.20 10.60 -5.31
C PRO A 27 -16.65 10.09 -5.24
N GLY A 28 -16.87 8.79 -5.07
CA GLY A 28 -18.19 8.17 -5.02
C GLY A 28 -18.97 8.50 -3.76
N ALA A 29 -20.29 8.32 -3.83
CA ALA A 29 -21.20 8.53 -2.70
C ALA A 29 -21.28 7.32 -1.73
N SER A 30 -20.64 6.20 -2.07
CA SER A 30 -20.61 4.98 -1.25
C SER A 30 -19.20 4.66 -0.78
N ALA A 31 -19.10 4.07 0.42
CA ALA A 31 -17.84 3.54 0.93
C ALA A 31 -17.38 2.35 0.08
N VAL A 32 -16.06 2.22 -0.03
CA VAL A 32 -15.38 1.17 -0.77
C VAL A 32 -14.23 0.64 0.09
N ARG A 33 -13.70 -0.53 -0.24
CA ARG A 33 -12.72 -1.28 0.54
C ARG A 33 -11.59 -1.71 -0.38
N LEU A 34 -10.36 -1.39 -0.02
CA LEU A 34 -9.16 -1.92 -0.66
C LEU A 34 -8.82 -3.26 -0.01
N THR A 35 -9.07 -4.37 -0.69
CA THR A 35 -8.81 -5.72 -0.16
C THR A 35 -7.38 -6.19 -0.41
N GLY A 36 -6.61 -5.44 -1.20
CA GLY A 36 -5.22 -5.73 -1.53
C GLY A 36 -4.88 -5.29 -2.95
N ALA A 37 -3.78 -5.81 -3.47
CA ALA A 37 -3.39 -5.59 -4.85
C ALA A 37 -2.72 -6.83 -5.46
N ALA A 38 -2.59 -6.83 -6.79
CA ALA A 38 -1.75 -7.77 -7.50
C ALA A 38 -0.56 -7.04 -8.11
N ALA A 39 0.62 -7.65 -8.03
CA ALA A 39 1.83 -7.13 -8.66
C ALA A 39 2.60 -8.30 -9.29
N SER A 40 3.03 -8.16 -10.54
CA SER A 40 3.83 -9.22 -11.19
C SER A 40 5.19 -9.44 -10.53
N VAL A 41 5.67 -8.44 -9.79
CA VAL A 41 6.97 -8.41 -9.13
C VAL A 41 6.97 -9.07 -7.75
N ALA A 42 5.80 -9.39 -7.18
CA ALA A 42 5.62 -9.95 -5.85
C ALA A 42 4.73 -11.21 -5.90
N GLU A 43 4.70 -11.98 -4.82
CA GLU A 43 3.77 -13.11 -4.65
C GLU A 43 2.40 -12.65 -4.17
N SER A 44 2.36 -11.74 -3.20
CA SER A 44 1.12 -11.13 -2.71
C SER A 44 1.34 -9.65 -2.39
N VAL A 45 0.23 -8.88 -2.40
CA VAL A 45 0.21 -7.50 -1.93
C VAL A 45 -0.96 -7.33 -0.98
N ASP A 46 -0.64 -7.28 0.31
CA ASP A 46 -1.60 -7.32 1.39
C ASP A 46 -1.66 -5.96 2.12
N PRO A 47 -2.86 -5.47 2.50
CA PRO A 47 -2.98 -4.25 3.26
C PRO A 47 -2.56 -4.45 4.72
N MET A 48 -1.87 -3.45 5.25
CA MET A 48 -1.26 -3.50 6.57
C MET A 48 -1.51 -2.19 7.30
N ILE A 49 -2.01 -2.26 8.53
CA ILE A 49 -2.27 -1.09 9.37
C ILE A 49 -1.22 -0.96 10.45
N THR A 50 -1.00 0.29 10.87
CA THR A 50 -0.23 0.54 12.09
C THR A 50 -1.17 0.47 13.29
N THR A 51 -0.89 -0.44 14.22
CA THR A 51 -1.66 -0.59 15.46
C THR A 51 -0.88 -0.07 16.64
N GLU A 52 -1.49 0.71 17.51
CA GLU A 52 -0.89 1.04 18.80
C GLU A 52 -1.32 0.01 19.84
N LYS A 53 -0.36 -0.68 20.47
CA LYS A 53 -0.62 -1.61 21.58
C LYS A 53 0.06 -1.10 22.84
N LYS A 54 -0.68 -1.04 23.94
CA LYS A 54 -0.11 -0.73 25.26
C LYS A 54 0.43 -2.01 25.88
N VAL A 55 1.74 -2.09 26.05
CA VAL A 55 2.42 -3.20 26.73
C VAL A 55 3.14 -2.62 27.96
N ASN A 56 2.80 -3.10 29.15
CA ASN A 56 3.38 -2.65 30.43
C ASN A 56 3.36 -1.12 30.63
N GLY A 57 2.30 -0.45 30.19
CA GLY A 57 2.16 1.01 30.30
C GLY A 57 2.94 1.83 29.25
N GLN A 58 3.66 1.18 28.33
CA GLN A 58 4.32 1.82 27.19
C GLN A 58 3.52 1.59 25.91
N THR A 59 3.40 2.63 25.08
CA THR A 59 2.81 2.52 23.74
C THR A 59 3.85 1.93 22.80
N VAL A 60 3.57 0.74 22.27
CA VAL A 60 4.37 0.07 21.26
C VAL A 60 3.61 0.15 19.94
N MET A 61 4.29 0.63 18.89
CA MET A 61 3.76 0.59 17.53
C MET A 61 3.95 -0.81 16.97
N GLY A 62 2.84 -1.42 16.59
CA GLY A 62 2.77 -2.69 15.90
C GLY A 62 2.24 -2.51 14.48
N MET A 63 2.29 -3.61 13.75
CA MET A 63 2.06 -3.64 12.32
C MET A 63 1.25 -4.92 12.07
N GLU A 64 0.03 -4.78 11.57
CA GLU A 64 -0.93 -5.89 11.49
C GLU A 64 -1.55 -5.99 10.10
N PHE A 65 -1.57 -7.21 9.55
CA PHE A 65 -2.25 -7.49 8.29
C PHE A 65 -3.75 -7.40 8.48
N VAL A 66 -4.41 -6.67 7.59
CA VAL A 66 -5.87 -6.56 7.57
C VAL A 66 -6.42 -7.19 6.30
N LYS A 67 -7.69 -7.59 6.34
CA LYS A 67 -8.38 -8.11 5.15
C LYS A 67 -8.69 -7.02 4.15
N ASP A 68 -8.97 -5.82 4.65
CA ASP A 68 -9.30 -4.68 3.82
C ASP A 68 -9.09 -3.34 4.54
N LEU A 69 -8.92 -2.28 3.75
CA LEU A 69 -8.90 -0.90 4.20
C LEU A 69 -10.10 -0.15 3.64
N THR A 70 -10.92 0.41 4.53
CA THR A 70 -12.10 1.16 4.12
C THR A 70 -11.71 2.56 3.64
N ILE A 71 -12.17 2.91 2.44
CA ILE A 71 -12.07 4.24 1.85
C ILE A 71 -13.46 4.89 1.93
N PRO A 72 -13.64 5.94 2.75
CA PRO A 72 -14.95 6.56 2.96
C PRO A 72 -15.49 7.24 1.68
N PRO A 73 -16.82 7.40 1.55
CA PRO A 73 -17.42 8.14 0.44
C PRO A 73 -16.96 9.59 0.45
N LYS A 74 -16.69 10.15 -0.74
CA LYS A 74 -16.11 11.50 -0.91
C LYS A 74 -14.84 11.74 -0.08
N GLY A 75 -14.14 10.68 0.30
CA GLY A 75 -12.96 10.73 1.16
C GLY A 75 -11.75 10.08 0.50
N GLN A 76 -10.74 9.79 1.31
CA GLN A 76 -9.49 9.22 0.85
C GLN A 76 -8.88 8.24 1.86
N LEU A 77 -8.10 7.31 1.35
CA LEU A 77 -7.21 6.45 2.12
C LEU A 77 -5.77 6.86 1.79
N VAL A 78 -5.01 7.19 2.84
CA VAL A 78 -3.61 7.59 2.72
C VAL A 78 -2.76 6.41 3.17
N LEU A 79 -1.90 5.94 2.27
CA LEU A 79 -0.91 4.92 2.59
C LEU A 79 0.46 5.58 2.64
N GLU A 80 1.08 5.60 3.83
CA GLU A 80 2.29 6.37 4.09
C GLU A 80 3.28 5.67 5.05
N PRO A 81 4.57 6.03 5.01
CA PRO A 81 5.55 5.48 5.92
C PRO A 81 5.20 5.78 7.39
N GLY A 82 5.10 4.74 8.22
CA GLY A 82 4.70 4.87 9.63
C GLY A 82 3.20 4.85 9.87
N GLY A 83 2.39 4.81 8.81
CA GLY A 83 0.95 4.59 8.86
C GLY A 83 0.54 3.31 8.13
N ASP A 84 -0.66 3.34 7.57
CA ASP A 84 -1.19 2.25 6.75
C ASP A 84 -0.39 2.14 5.45
N HIS A 85 -0.18 0.91 4.96
CA HIS A 85 0.56 0.68 3.72
C HIS A 85 0.20 -0.66 3.08
N LEU A 86 0.60 -0.83 1.82
CA LEU A 86 0.49 -2.12 1.13
C LEU A 86 1.83 -2.85 1.23
N MET A 87 1.83 -4.03 1.85
CA MET A 87 3.01 -4.86 1.96
C MET A 87 3.09 -5.81 0.76
N LEU A 88 4.14 -5.68 -0.05
CA LEU A 88 4.48 -6.59 -1.13
C LEU A 88 5.36 -7.71 -0.57
N MET A 89 4.83 -8.92 -0.54
CA MET A 89 5.54 -10.11 -0.02
C MET A 89 6.06 -10.96 -1.17
N GLY A 90 7.22 -11.59 -0.97
CA GLY A 90 7.78 -12.54 -1.95
C GLY A 90 8.19 -11.87 -3.27
N LEU A 91 9.03 -10.84 -3.19
CA LEU A 91 9.59 -10.17 -4.36
C LEU A 91 10.36 -11.16 -5.24
N LYS A 92 9.85 -11.37 -6.46
CA LYS A 92 10.41 -12.28 -7.46
C LYS A 92 11.64 -11.71 -8.16
N LYS A 93 11.79 -10.38 -8.09
CA LYS A 93 12.93 -9.64 -8.63
C LYS A 93 13.30 -8.51 -7.68
N ARG A 94 14.55 -8.07 -7.75
CA ARG A 94 14.99 -6.88 -7.03
C ARG A 94 14.31 -5.64 -7.61
N LEU A 95 13.93 -4.73 -6.72
CA LEU A 95 13.38 -3.42 -7.07
C LEU A 95 14.43 -2.37 -6.76
N ASN A 96 15.04 -1.83 -7.80
CA ASN A 96 16.05 -0.78 -7.70
C ASN A 96 15.39 0.59 -7.77
N GLU A 97 16.07 1.59 -7.21
CA GLU A 97 15.66 2.98 -7.34
C GLU A 97 15.52 3.38 -8.83
N GLY A 98 14.40 3.99 -9.18
CA GLY A 98 14.06 4.35 -10.57
C GLY A 98 13.27 3.27 -11.33
N ASP A 99 13.17 2.04 -10.81
CA ASP A 99 12.30 1.02 -11.40
C ASP A 99 10.82 1.43 -11.31
N LYS A 100 9.98 0.77 -12.10
CA LYS A 100 8.53 0.95 -12.06
C LYS A 100 7.85 -0.36 -11.70
N VAL A 101 6.87 -0.28 -10.79
CA VAL A 101 6.05 -1.41 -10.37
C VAL A 101 4.61 -1.12 -10.72
N THR A 102 4.03 -1.98 -11.54
CA THR A 102 2.60 -1.96 -11.84
C THR A 102 1.86 -2.74 -10.74
N LEU A 103 0.94 -2.06 -10.07
CA LEU A 103 0.02 -2.60 -9.07
C LEU A 103 -1.40 -2.56 -9.63
N ILE A 104 -2.13 -3.65 -9.47
CA ILE A 104 -3.54 -3.74 -9.78
C ILE A 104 -4.29 -3.78 -8.45
N LEU A 105 -4.83 -2.65 -8.02
CA LEU A 105 -5.56 -2.52 -6.76
C LEU A 105 -6.92 -3.21 -6.88
N ASN A 106 -7.26 -4.03 -5.88
CA ASN A 106 -8.56 -4.69 -5.77
C ASN A 106 -9.45 -3.89 -4.82
N ILE A 107 -10.55 -3.34 -5.34
CA ILE A 107 -11.46 -2.47 -4.59
C ILE A 107 -12.87 -3.03 -4.63
N GLU A 108 -13.55 -3.11 -3.48
CA GLU A 108 -14.94 -3.60 -3.33
C GLU A 108 -15.86 -2.55 -2.67
N PRO A 109 -17.21 -2.62 -2.79
CA PRO A 109 -17.95 -3.49 -3.70
C PRO A 109 -17.85 -3.01 -5.15
N GLY A 110 -17.76 -3.96 -6.08
CA GLY A 110 -17.62 -3.73 -7.52
C GLY A 110 -16.29 -4.26 -8.04
N THR A 111 -16.24 -4.90 -9.21
CA THR A 111 -15.02 -5.51 -9.78
C THR A 111 -14.06 -4.45 -10.35
N SER A 112 -13.90 -3.32 -9.65
CA SER A 112 -13.06 -2.23 -10.09
C SER A 112 -11.61 -2.56 -9.75
N ARG A 113 -10.90 -3.10 -10.74
CA ARG A 113 -9.45 -3.23 -10.71
C ARG A 113 -8.84 -1.93 -11.20
N LEU A 114 -8.04 -1.29 -10.36
CA LEU A 114 -7.33 -0.08 -10.76
C LEU A 114 -5.86 -0.40 -10.98
N GLU A 115 -5.44 -0.37 -12.23
CA GLU A 115 -4.04 -0.51 -12.59
C GLU A 115 -3.32 0.82 -12.43
N ILE A 116 -2.26 0.83 -11.63
CA ILE A 116 -1.36 1.97 -11.43
C ILE A 116 0.07 1.54 -11.58
N THR A 117 0.90 2.45 -12.08
CA THR A 117 2.35 2.25 -12.14
C THR A 117 3.01 3.22 -11.19
N LEU A 118 3.72 2.69 -10.19
CA LEU A 118 4.41 3.47 -9.18
C LEU A 118 5.93 3.39 -9.38
N PRO A 119 6.66 4.51 -9.22
CA PRO A 119 8.11 4.50 -9.21
C PRO A 119 8.64 3.86 -7.93
N VAL A 120 9.76 3.17 -8.03
CA VAL A 120 10.53 2.64 -6.90
C VAL A 120 11.51 3.71 -6.44
N SER A 121 11.48 4.04 -5.16
CA SER A 121 12.36 5.04 -4.55
C SER A 121 12.81 4.62 -3.16
N LYS A 122 13.98 5.07 -2.70
CA LYS A 122 14.42 4.83 -1.30
C LYS A 122 13.72 5.75 -0.30
N GLN A 123 13.24 6.90 -0.78
CA GLN A 123 12.61 7.95 0.02
C GLN A 123 11.29 8.38 -0.64
N PRO A 124 10.38 9.02 0.11
CA PRO A 124 9.21 9.65 -0.48
C PRO A 124 9.65 10.55 -1.63
N PRO A 125 9.10 10.40 -2.85
CA PRO A 125 9.43 11.29 -3.94
C PRO A 125 9.10 12.72 -3.52
N THR A 126 10.10 13.59 -3.53
CA THR A 126 9.92 15.02 -3.32
C THR A 126 9.00 15.53 -4.42
N LYS A 127 7.86 16.10 -3.99
CA LYS A 127 6.83 16.65 -4.87
C LYS A 127 7.35 17.80 -5.73
#